data_AF-A0A0D1LF19-F1
#
_entry.id   AF-A0A0D1LF19-F1
#
_cell.length_a   1.000
_cell.length_b   1.000
_cell.length_c   1.000
_cell.angle_alpha   90.00
_cell.angle_beta   90.00
_cell.angle_gamma   90.00
#
_symmetry.space_group_name_H-M   'P 1'
#
loop_
_entity.id
_entity.type
_entity.pdbx_description
1 polymer ?
#
loop_
_entity_poly.entity_id
_entity_poly.type
_entity_poly.pdbx_seq_one_letter_code
_entity_poly.pdbx_strand_id
1 'polypeptide(L)'
;MAGLDDLLNQIPTQQIASQLGADEGEVNSAVQQLVPLLVGSLQHNAQDPDHAATIESDATSQAASGLLDGGVSVDQVDQDGGAEAISRIFGGNSTDQVASALAGGGAGNSGLIQKLLPILAPIVLAYIGKQLAGGGGQAQPQAQPQAQGGGGLGDVLGNILGGALSGGGSGGGNNNPLGDILGNVLGGALGGGSGKAGNNPLGEILGGLLGGRK
;
A
#
# COMPACT_ATOMS: atom_id res chain seq x y z
N MET A 1 -4.80 -10.86 11.88
CA MET A 1 -4.55 -10.63 10.45
C MET A 1 -5.02 -9.22 10.19
N ALA A 2 -4.13 -8.23 10.33
CA ALA A 2 -4.51 -6.83 10.40
C ALA A 2 -3.46 -5.99 9.68
N GLY A 3 -3.91 -5.13 8.79
CA GLY A 3 -3.06 -4.32 7.93
C GLY A 3 -3.86 -3.92 6.71
N LEU A 4 -3.58 -4.53 5.57
CA LEU A 4 -4.19 -4.14 4.30
C LEU A 4 -5.67 -4.57 4.17
N ASP A 5 -6.02 -5.82 4.47
CA ASP A 5 -7.42 -6.29 4.38
C ASP A 5 -8.35 -5.56 5.35
N ASP A 6 -7.86 -5.22 6.55
CA ASP A 6 -8.61 -4.47 7.54
C ASP A 6 -8.83 -3.01 7.09
N LEU A 7 -7.81 -2.39 6.48
CA LEU A 7 -7.93 -1.09 5.82
C LEU A 7 -8.94 -1.13 4.67
N LEU A 8 -8.87 -2.14 3.79
CA LEU A 8 -9.82 -2.31 2.69
C LEU A 8 -11.27 -2.48 3.19
N ASN A 9 -11.46 -3.23 4.27
CA ASN A 9 -12.78 -3.43 4.90
C ASN A 9 -13.29 -2.18 5.64
N GLN A 10 -12.40 -1.27 6.06
CA GLN A 10 -12.78 0.00 6.68
C GLN A 10 -13.17 1.07 5.66
N ILE A 11 -12.83 0.89 4.38
CA ILE A 11 -13.19 1.83 3.30
C ILE A 11 -14.63 1.56 2.84
N PRO A 12 -15.56 2.51 2.99
CA PRO A 12 -16.97 2.34 2.65
C PRO A 12 -17.17 2.56 1.15
N THR A 13 -16.78 1.57 0.35
CA THR A 13 -16.87 1.61 -1.12
C THR A 13 -18.27 1.99 -1.62
N GLN A 14 -19.33 1.54 -0.94
CA GLN A 14 -20.72 1.90 -1.24
C GLN A 14 -21.02 3.39 -1.09
N GLN A 15 -20.54 4.00 -0.01
CA GLN A 15 -20.77 5.42 0.25
C GLN A 15 -19.98 6.27 -0.75
N ILE A 16 -18.73 5.89 -1.01
CA ILE A 16 -17.87 6.54 -2.00
C ILE A 16 -18.51 6.44 -3.39
N ALA A 17 -18.98 5.26 -3.79
CA ALA A 17 -19.65 5.04 -5.07
C ALA A 17 -20.92 5.91 -5.21
N SER A 18 -21.72 5.99 -4.14
CA SER A 18 -22.92 6.85 -4.11
C SER A 18 -22.59 8.33 -4.23
N GLN A 19 -21.51 8.79 -3.59
CA GLN A 19 -21.09 10.20 -3.63
C GLN A 19 -20.45 10.57 -4.97
N LEU A 20 -19.74 9.63 -5.59
CA LEU A 20 -19.07 9.83 -6.89
C LEU A 20 -19.99 9.60 -8.09
N GLY A 21 -21.14 8.95 -7.89
CA GLY A 21 -22.04 8.53 -8.96
C GLY A 21 -21.44 7.43 -9.84
N ALA A 22 -20.63 6.55 -9.25
CA ALA A 22 -19.93 5.44 -9.93
C ALA A 22 -20.45 4.08 -9.44
N ASP A 23 -20.12 3.01 -10.17
CA ASP A 23 -20.47 1.65 -9.78
C ASP A 23 -19.62 1.19 -8.58
N GLU A 24 -20.26 0.57 -7.58
CA GLU A 24 -19.58 0.03 -6.38
C GLU A 24 -18.48 -0.97 -6.77
N GLY A 25 -18.74 -1.81 -7.78
CA GLY A 25 -17.76 -2.77 -8.29
C GLY A 25 -16.51 -2.13 -8.91
N GLU A 26 -16.69 -1.00 -9.62
CA GLU A 26 -15.58 -0.22 -10.17
C GLU A 26 -14.78 0.46 -9.04
N VAL A 27 -15.48 1.06 -8.08
CA VAL A 27 -14.86 1.70 -6.91
C VAL A 27 -14.08 0.68 -6.09
N ASN A 28 -14.66 -0.49 -5.79
CA ASN A 28 -13.99 -1.55 -5.05
C ASN A 28 -12.73 -2.05 -5.79
N SER A 29 -12.83 -2.27 -7.10
CA SER A 29 -11.69 -2.68 -7.92
C SER A 29 -10.58 -1.63 -7.91
N ALA A 30 -10.94 -0.35 -8.03
CA ALA A 30 -9.99 0.75 -7.94
C ALA A 30 -9.34 0.82 -6.55
N VAL A 31 -10.11 0.72 -5.46
CA VAL A 31 -9.59 0.72 -4.08
C VAL A 31 -8.57 -0.41 -3.88
N GLN A 32 -8.88 -1.63 -4.34
CA GLN A 32 -7.97 -2.77 -4.21
C GLN A 32 -6.65 -2.60 -4.96
N GLN A 33 -6.63 -1.82 -6.05
CA GLN A 33 -5.42 -1.51 -6.81
C GLN A 33 -4.66 -0.30 -6.25
N LEU A 34 -5.40 0.71 -5.79
CA LEU A 34 -4.87 1.99 -5.35
C LEU A 34 -4.30 1.94 -3.94
N VAL A 35 -4.94 1.23 -3.01
CA VAL A 35 -4.48 1.18 -1.62
C VAL A 35 -3.06 0.60 -1.51
N PRO A 36 -2.71 -0.55 -2.14
CA PRO A 36 -1.33 -1.04 -2.14
C PRO A 36 -0.34 -0.06 -2.74
N LEU A 37 -0.75 0.65 -3.81
CA LEU A 37 0.07 1.68 -4.47
C LEU A 37 0.33 2.88 -3.55
N LEU A 38 -0.69 3.37 -2.83
CA LEU A 38 -0.59 4.46 -1.85
C LEU A 38 0.33 4.08 -0.69
N VAL A 39 0.18 2.87 -0.16
CA VAL A 39 1.05 2.35 0.92
C VAL A 39 2.49 2.18 0.41
N GLY A 40 2.67 1.72 -0.83
CA GLY A 40 3.98 1.60 -1.46
C GLY A 40 4.67 2.95 -1.71
N SER A 41 3.94 3.97 -2.16
CA SER A 41 4.51 5.32 -2.35
C SER A 41 4.85 5.98 -1.01
N LEU A 42 4.01 5.78 0.01
CA LEU A 42 4.32 6.18 1.38
C LEU A 42 5.61 5.52 1.88
N GLN A 43 5.78 4.21 1.66
CA GLN A 43 6.99 3.49 2.06
C GLN A 43 8.22 4.02 1.33
N HIS A 44 8.09 4.41 0.07
CA HIS A 44 9.18 4.99 -0.71
C HIS A 44 9.58 6.38 -0.17
N ASN A 45 8.59 7.23 0.12
CA ASN A 45 8.84 8.58 0.62
C ASN A 45 9.28 8.59 2.08
N ALA A 46 8.82 7.63 2.88
CA ALA A 46 9.25 7.42 4.27
C ALA A 46 10.70 6.91 4.40
N GLN A 47 11.39 6.60 3.28
CA GLN A 47 12.83 6.32 3.32
C GLN A 47 13.65 7.56 3.64
N ASP A 48 13.10 8.74 3.34
CA ASP A 48 13.67 10.01 3.73
C ASP A 48 13.14 10.42 5.13
N PRO A 49 14.04 10.70 6.09
CA PRO A 49 13.65 11.01 7.46
C PRO A 49 12.82 12.30 7.60
N ASP A 50 13.04 13.31 6.75
CA ASP A 50 12.27 14.57 6.78
C ASP A 50 10.84 14.35 6.28
N HIS A 51 10.69 13.54 5.23
CA HIS A 51 9.39 13.13 4.72
C HIS A 51 8.67 12.21 5.70
N ALA A 52 9.36 11.24 6.30
CA ALA A 52 8.78 10.33 7.28
C ALA A 52 8.18 11.09 8.48
N ALA A 53 8.90 12.04 9.06
CA ALA A 53 8.41 12.83 10.19
C ALA A 53 7.16 13.65 9.84
N THR A 54 7.13 14.20 8.62
CA THR A 54 5.98 14.96 8.12
C THR A 54 4.76 14.05 7.94
N ILE A 55 4.95 12.89 7.29
CA ILE A 55 3.90 11.89 7.08
C ILE A 55 3.36 11.37 8.42
N GLU A 56 4.23 11.09 9.41
CA GLU A 56 3.83 10.65 10.74
C GLU A 56 2.96 11.68 11.45
N SER A 57 3.34 12.96 11.38
CA SER A 57 2.58 14.06 11.96
C SER A 57 1.19 14.17 11.33
N ASP A 58 1.12 14.14 10.00
CA ASP A 58 -0.15 14.24 9.28
C ASP A 58 -1.02 13.01 9.46
N ALA A 59 -0.44 11.81 9.44
CA ALA A 59 -1.14 10.57 9.73
C ALA A 59 -1.77 10.61 11.13
N THR A 60 -1.02 11.07 12.13
CA THR A 60 -1.52 11.22 13.50
C THR A 60 -2.61 12.29 13.60
N SER A 61 -2.48 13.40 12.87
CA SER A 61 -3.52 14.44 12.80
C SER A 61 -4.82 13.91 12.21
N GLN A 62 -4.73 13.17 11.10
CA GLN A 62 -5.89 12.56 10.43
C GLN A 62 -6.53 11.46 11.27
N ALA A 63 -5.72 10.67 11.98
CA ALA A 63 -6.22 9.70 12.95
C ALA A 63 -6.97 10.39 14.11
N ALA A 64 -6.45 11.52 14.59
CA ALA A 64 -7.08 12.32 15.65
C ALA A 64 -8.33 13.09 15.19
N SER A 65 -8.51 13.28 13.88
CA SER A 65 -9.71 13.89 13.29
C SER A 65 -10.98 13.06 13.53
N GLY A 66 -10.87 11.82 14.03
CA GLY A 66 -12.02 10.94 14.22
C GLY A 66 -12.60 10.38 12.92
N LEU A 67 -11.90 10.55 11.79
CA LEU A 67 -12.36 10.09 10.48
C LEU A 67 -12.59 8.57 10.44
N LEU A 68 -11.94 7.83 11.33
CA LEU A 68 -12.08 6.38 11.49
C LEU A 68 -12.93 5.98 12.72
N ASP A 69 -13.41 6.95 13.51
CA ASP A 69 -14.15 6.70 14.74
C ASP A 69 -15.65 6.53 14.41
N GLY A 70 -16.15 5.30 14.51
CA GLY A 70 -17.54 4.96 14.16
C GLY A 70 -17.80 4.64 12.69
N GLY A 71 -16.77 4.64 11.84
CA GLY A 71 -16.84 4.34 10.41
C GLY A 71 -16.42 5.54 9.55
N VAL A 72 -15.68 5.27 8.48
CA VAL A 72 -15.21 6.32 7.56
C VAL A 72 -16.40 7.09 7.01
N SER A 73 -16.45 8.39 7.29
CA SER A 73 -17.50 9.27 6.78
C SER A 73 -16.96 10.07 5.61
N VAL A 74 -17.37 9.71 4.39
CA VAL A 74 -16.89 10.36 3.16
C VAL A 74 -17.25 11.85 3.12
N ASP A 75 -18.35 12.24 3.78
CA ASP A 75 -18.77 13.65 3.91
C ASP A 75 -17.93 14.47 4.90
N GLN A 76 -17.16 13.80 5.78
CA GLN A 76 -16.22 14.44 6.69
C GLN A 76 -14.80 14.53 6.11
N VAL A 77 -14.60 13.96 4.91
CA VAL A 77 -13.33 14.07 4.20
C VAL A 77 -13.22 15.48 3.65
N ASP A 78 -12.34 16.26 4.26
CA ASP A 78 -11.93 17.56 3.73
C ASP A 78 -11.25 17.36 2.37
N GLN A 79 -11.86 17.90 1.30
CA GLN A 79 -11.32 17.81 -0.06
C GLN A 79 -10.02 18.58 -0.22
N ASP A 80 -9.85 19.71 0.48
CA ASP A 80 -8.62 20.49 0.50
C ASP A 80 -7.52 19.74 1.26
N GLY A 81 -7.88 19.13 2.40
CA GLY A 81 -7.00 18.22 3.15
C GLY A 81 -6.61 16.96 2.36
N GLY A 82 -7.49 16.50 1.46
CA GLY A 82 -7.23 15.37 0.56
C GLY A 82 -6.11 15.64 -0.44
N ALA A 83 -6.04 16.84 -1.01
CA ALA A 83 -4.97 17.20 -1.95
C ALA A 83 -3.59 17.29 -1.26
N GLU A 84 -3.55 17.82 -0.03
CA GLU A 84 -2.33 17.83 0.78
C GLU A 84 -1.88 16.42 1.16
N ALA A 85 -2.83 15.56 1.56
CA ALA A 85 -2.57 14.15 1.84
C ALA A 85 -1.90 13.44 0.64
N ILE A 86 -2.39 13.70 -0.57
CA ILE A 86 -1.79 13.14 -1.80
C ILE A 86 -0.37 13.66 -2.00
N SER A 87 -0.17 14.97 -1.87
CA SER A 87 1.16 15.57 -1.98
C SER A 87 2.14 14.92 -1.00
N ARG A 88 1.72 14.64 0.24
CA ARG A 88 2.55 13.94 1.24
C ARG A 88 2.83 12.48 0.85
N ILE A 89 1.80 11.74 0.47
CA ILE A 89 1.89 10.32 0.07
C ILE A 89 2.77 10.11 -1.16
N PHE A 90 2.76 11.05 -2.10
CA PHE A 90 3.49 10.95 -3.37
C PHE A 90 4.69 11.91 -3.47
N GLY A 91 5.10 12.60 -2.39
CA GLY A 91 6.33 13.38 -2.37
C GLY A 91 6.27 14.67 -3.22
N GLY A 92 5.18 15.42 -3.10
CA GLY A 92 4.97 16.70 -3.77
C GLY A 92 4.13 16.63 -5.04
N ASN A 93 3.70 15.44 -5.46
CA ASN A 93 2.90 15.28 -6.67
C ASN A 93 1.44 15.73 -6.45
N SER A 94 0.91 16.50 -7.40
CA SER A 94 -0.48 16.93 -7.41
C SER A 94 -1.41 15.75 -7.74
N THR A 95 -2.64 15.80 -7.23
CA THR A 95 -3.71 14.83 -7.54
C THR A 95 -3.82 14.48 -9.03
N ASP A 96 -3.76 15.48 -9.91
CA ASP A 96 -3.84 15.27 -11.36
C ASP A 96 -2.65 14.50 -11.94
N GLN A 97 -1.44 14.76 -11.44
CA GLN A 97 -0.22 14.09 -11.90
C GLN A 97 -0.25 12.62 -11.48
N VAL A 98 -0.60 12.38 -10.21
CA VAL A 98 -0.75 11.03 -9.67
C VAL A 98 -1.84 10.26 -10.42
N ALA A 99 -3.02 10.86 -10.59
CA ALA A 99 -4.13 10.20 -11.26
C ALA A 99 -3.82 9.90 -12.72
N SER A 100 -3.15 10.81 -13.43
CA SER A 100 -2.70 10.59 -14.81
C SER A 100 -1.68 9.44 -14.92
N ALA A 101 -0.72 9.38 -13.98
CA ALA A 101 0.26 8.31 -13.92
C ALA A 101 -0.39 6.94 -13.64
N LEU A 102 -1.37 6.91 -12.73
CA LEU A 102 -2.12 5.70 -12.37
C LEU A 102 -3.02 5.21 -13.50
N ALA A 103 -3.71 6.13 -14.18
CA ALA A 103 -4.52 5.81 -15.35
C ALA A 103 -3.65 5.28 -16.49
N GLY A 104 -2.47 5.88 -16.73
CA GLY A 104 -1.49 5.38 -17.68
C GLY A 104 -0.89 4.02 -17.30
N GLY A 105 -0.85 3.70 -16.00
CA GLY A 105 -0.39 2.43 -15.45
C GLY A 105 -1.44 1.32 -15.40
N GLY A 106 -2.68 1.56 -15.85
CA GLY A 106 -3.74 0.55 -15.92
C GLY A 106 -4.64 0.45 -14.68
N ALA A 107 -4.59 1.41 -13.75
CA ALA A 107 -5.44 1.44 -12.54
C ALA A 107 -6.92 1.80 -12.79
N GLY A 108 -7.33 1.90 -14.06
CA GLY A 108 -8.70 2.20 -14.46
C GLY A 108 -8.92 3.62 -14.99
N ASN A 109 -10.15 4.11 -14.87
CA ASN A 109 -10.58 5.37 -15.46
C ASN A 109 -9.98 6.59 -14.72
N SER A 110 -9.21 7.43 -15.43
CA SER A 110 -8.58 8.63 -14.88
C SER A 110 -9.57 9.54 -14.13
N GLY A 111 -10.79 9.69 -14.64
CA GLY A 111 -11.80 10.55 -14.01
C GLY A 111 -12.37 9.98 -12.70
N LEU A 112 -12.41 8.64 -12.56
CA LEU A 112 -12.76 8.00 -11.29
C LEU A 112 -11.60 8.14 -10.31
N ILE A 113 -10.38 7.85 -10.76
CA ILE A 113 -9.16 7.92 -9.95
C ILE A 113 -8.95 9.33 -9.40
N GLN A 114 -9.09 10.39 -10.21
CA GLN A 114 -8.98 11.78 -9.78
C GLN A 114 -9.94 12.16 -8.64
N LYS A 115 -11.13 11.56 -8.63
CA LYS A 115 -12.14 11.81 -7.59
C LYS A 115 -11.96 10.91 -6.36
N LEU A 116 -11.48 9.69 -6.59
CA LEU A 116 -11.28 8.70 -5.56
C LEU A 116 -10.01 8.98 -4.73
N LEU A 117 -8.95 9.48 -5.38
CA LEU A 117 -7.66 9.80 -4.75
C LEU A 117 -7.78 10.72 -3.52
N PRO A 118 -8.41 11.91 -3.61
CA PRO A 118 -8.49 12.83 -2.48
C PRO A 118 -9.37 12.30 -1.35
N ILE A 119 -10.21 11.29 -1.63
CA ILE A 119 -11.01 10.59 -0.62
C ILE A 119 -10.16 9.51 0.07
N LEU A 120 -9.45 8.69 -0.70
CA LEU A 120 -8.69 7.56 -0.17
C LEU A 120 -7.42 7.98 0.59
N ALA A 121 -6.72 9.01 0.10
CA ALA A 121 -5.48 9.49 0.71
C ALA A 121 -5.61 9.78 2.22
N PRO A 122 -6.56 10.61 2.69
CA PRO A 122 -6.71 10.88 4.12
C PRO A 122 -7.17 9.65 4.92
N ILE A 123 -7.93 8.72 4.33
CA ILE A 123 -8.35 7.47 5.00
C ILE A 123 -7.13 6.58 5.27
N VAL A 124 -6.27 6.40 4.28
CA VAL A 124 -5.05 5.60 4.40
C VAL A 124 -4.09 6.23 5.43
N LEU A 125 -3.91 7.56 5.40
CA LEU A 125 -3.11 8.27 6.39
C LEU A 125 -3.69 8.14 7.80
N ALA A 126 -5.00 8.32 7.96
CA ALA A 126 -5.66 8.16 9.25
C ALA A 126 -5.45 6.74 9.81
N TYR A 127 -5.48 5.72 8.94
CA TYR A 127 -5.32 4.33 9.35
C TYR A 127 -3.89 4.07 9.84
N ILE A 128 -2.90 4.56 9.09
CA ILE A 128 -1.49 4.49 9.46
C ILE A 128 -1.24 5.25 10.76
N GLY A 129 -1.82 6.44 10.92
CA GLY A 129 -1.71 7.21 12.15
C GLY A 129 -2.34 6.50 13.34
N LYS A 130 -3.46 5.82 13.14
CA LYS A 130 -4.10 4.99 14.17
C LYS A 130 -3.21 3.79 14.54
N GLN A 131 -2.59 3.14 13.56
CA GLN A 131 -1.62 2.06 13.77
C GLN A 131 -0.38 2.57 14.53
N LEU A 132 0.16 3.73 14.14
CA LEU A 132 1.30 4.40 14.78
C LEU A 132 0.99 4.83 16.22
N ALA A 133 -0.21 5.35 16.47
CA ALA A 133 -0.70 5.72 17.79
C ALA A 133 -1.04 4.51 18.70
N GLY A 134 -0.86 3.27 18.22
CA GLY A 134 -1.08 2.04 18.98
C GLY A 134 -2.49 1.45 18.89
N GLY A 135 -3.34 1.95 18.00
CA GLY A 135 -4.71 1.47 17.75
C GLY A 135 -4.83 0.32 16.75
N GLY A 136 -3.73 -0.37 16.47
CA GLY A 136 -3.58 -1.33 15.38
C GLY A 136 -4.06 -2.75 15.59
N GLY A 137 -4.57 -3.06 16.77
CA GLY A 137 -5.12 -4.36 17.13
C GLY A 137 -6.52 -4.20 17.66
N GLN A 138 -7.41 -5.10 17.26
CA GLN A 138 -8.77 -5.21 17.76
C GLN A 138 -8.84 -5.00 19.28
N ALA A 139 -9.87 -4.31 19.71
CA ALA A 139 -10.28 -4.26 21.11
C ALA A 139 -10.39 -5.68 21.69
N GLN A 140 -9.37 -6.09 22.44
CA GLN A 140 -9.50 -7.04 23.54
C GLN A 140 -9.17 -6.28 24.84
N PRO A 141 -10.08 -6.26 25.83
CA PRO A 141 -9.79 -5.63 27.11
C PRO A 141 -8.96 -6.60 27.96
N GLN A 142 -7.63 -6.49 27.93
CA GLN A 142 -6.77 -7.08 28.97
C GLN A 142 -5.44 -6.32 29.12
N ALA A 143 -5.45 -5.44 30.12
CA ALA A 143 -4.35 -5.05 31.01
C ALA A 143 -2.90 -5.02 30.45
N GLN A 144 -2.39 -3.83 30.14
CA GLN A 144 -1.35 -3.10 30.89
C GLN A 144 -0.88 -1.87 30.11
N PRO A 145 -0.57 -0.74 30.78
CA PRO A 145 0.03 0.41 30.13
C PRO A 145 1.53 0.15 29.96
N GLN A 146 1.92 -0.39 28.81
CA GLN A 146 3.33 -0.47 28.44
C GLN A 146 3.56 0.47 27.27
N ALA A 147 3.74 1.75 27.62
CA ALA A 147 4.37 2.72 26.74
C ALA A 147 5.81 2.28 26.51
N GLN A 148 6.12 1.69 25.35
CA GLN A 148 7.50 1.63 24.88
C GLN A 148 7.60 1.34 23.38
N GLY A 149 8.06 2.35 22.64
CA GLY A 149 8.67 2.20 21.31
C GLY A 149 7.68 2.18 20.16
N GLY A 150 7.29 3.36 19.68
CA GLY A 150 6.66 3.50 18.37
C GLY A 150 7.55 2.84 17.33
N GLY A 151 7.05 1.77 16.71
CA GLY A 151 7.60 1.30 15.45
C GLY A 151 7.42 2.45 14.47
N GLY A 152 8.52 2.88 13.84
CA GLY A 152 8.47 4.04 12.95
C GLY A 152 7.51 3.81 11.80
N LEU A 153 7.18 4.85 11.05
CA LEU A 153 6.34 4.74 9.86
C LEU A 153 6.75 3.59 8.93
N GLY A 154 8.06 3.37 8.75
CA GLY A 154 8.59 2.27 7.94
C GLY A 154 8.28 0.87 8.49
N ASP A 155 8.19 0.69 9.81
CA ASP A 155 7.80 -0.59 10.42
C ASP A 155 6.30 -0.82 10.27
N VAL A 156 5.47 0.23 10.46
CA VAL A 156 4.02 0.15 10.29
C VAL A 156 3.66 -0.19 8.85
N LEU A 157 4.23 0.55 7.89
CA LEU A 157 4.04 0.31 6.47
C LEU A 157 4.62 -1.05 6.04
N GLY A 158 5.78 -1.43 6.58
CA GLY A 158 6.40 -2.74 6.37
C GLY A 158 5.53 -3.89 6.89
N ASN A 159 4.83 -3.70 8.01
CA ASN A 159 3.89 -4.69 8.56
C ASN A 159 2.58 -4.75 7.74
N ILE A 160 2.07 -3.62 7.27
CA ILE A 160 0.86 -3.56 6.41
C ILE A 160 1.14 -4.26 5.06
N LEU A 161 2.26 -3.93 4.41
CA LEU A 161 2.64 -4.47 3.11
C LEU A 161 3.19 -5.90 3.22
N GLY A 162 4.00 -6.16 4.23
CA GLY A 162 4.50 -7.50 4.56
C GLY A 162 3.36 -8.44 4.96
N GLY A 163 2.35 -7.94 5.65
CA GLY A 163 1.10 -8.65 5.92
C GLY A 163 0.30 -8.96 4.66
N ALA A 164 0.31 -8.09 3.66
CA ALA A 164 -0.33 -8.33 2.36
C ALA A 164 0.42 -9.37 1.51
N LEU A 165 1.76 -9.36 1.53
CA LEU A 165 2.57 -10.35 0.82
C LEU A 165 2.64 -11.71 1.53
N SER A 166 2.58 -11.71 2.86
CA SER A 166 2.67 -12.90 3.73
C SER A 166 1.29 -13.49 4.08
N GLY A 167 0.21 -12.72 3.89
CA GLY A 167 -1.16 -13.07 4.25
C GLY A 167 -1.84 -14.10 3.36
N GLY A 168 -1.14 -14.63 2.36
CA GLY A 168 -1.58 -15.75 1.54
C GLY A 168 -1.00 -17.08 2.02
N GLY A 169 -1.50 -17.60 3.14
CA GLY A 169 -1.44 -19.03 3.47
C GLY A 169 -0.10 -19.61 3.91
N SER A 170 0.07 -19.78 5.23
CA SER A 170 0.84 -20.90 5.77
C SER A 170 0.01 -22.18 5.58
N GLY A 171 0.06 -22.68 4.36
CA GLY A 171 -0.60 -23.88 3.85
C GLY A 171 -0.16 -24.01 2.40
N GLY A 172 0.76 -24.94 2.13
CA GLY A 172 1.57 -24.96 0.91
C GLY A 172 0.79 -24.77 -0.39
N GLY A 173 1.31 -23.94 -1.29
CA GLY A 173 0.77 -23.76 -2.63
C GLY A 173 0.87 -22.33 -3.17
N ASN A 174 2.10 -21.91 -3.53
CA ASN A 174 2.48 -21.31 -4.81
C ASN A 174 1.55 -20.39 -5.65
N ASN A 175 0.52 -19.73 -5.12
CA ASN A 175 -0.43 -18.97 -5.95
C ASN A 175 -0.77 -17.57 -5.38
N ASN A 176 0.20 -16.69 -5.13
CA ASN A 176 -0.08 -15.27 -4.88
C ASN A 176 0.28 -14.45 -6.13
N PRO A 177 -0.64 -14.22 -7.09
CA PRO A 177 -0.32 -13.59 -8.37
C PRO A 177 0.23 -12.16 -8.23
N LEU A 178 -0.18 -11.40 -7.21
CA LEU A 178 0.41 -10.08 -6.94
C LEU A 178 1.82 -10.19 -6.33
N GLY A 179 2.06 -11.20 -5.47
CA GLY A 179 3.38 -11.49 -4.91
C GLY A 179 4.36 -12.06 -5.95
N ASP A 180 3.87 -12.83 -6.92
CA ASP A 180 4.68 -13.34 -8.04
C ASP A 180 5.03 -12.23 -9.04
N ILE A 181 4.11 -11.30 -9.31
CA ILE A 181 4.38 -10.15 -10.18
C ILE A 181 5.36 -9.18 -9.51
N LEU A 182 5.13 -8.81 -8.24
CA LEU A 182 6.03 -7.94 -7.50
C LEU A 182 7.37 -8.63 -7.18
N GLY A 183 7.36 -9.92 -6.90
CA GLY A 183 8.56 -10.73 -6.66
C GLY A 183 9.41 -10.92 -7.90
N ASN A 184 8.80 -11.11 -9.08
CA ASN A 184 9.54 -11.22 -10.34
C ASN A 184 10.04 -9.86 -10.84
N VAL A 185 9.30 -8.78 -10.63
CA VAL A 185 9.73 -7.44 -11.05
C VAL A 185 10.75 -6.85 -10.09
N LEU A 186 10.51 -6.91 -8.78
CA LEU A 186 11.45 -6.39 -7.77
C LEU A 186 12.64 -7.33 -7.54
N GLY A 187 12.41 -8.64 -7.54
CA GLY A 187 13.50 -9.63 -7.49
C GLY A 187 14.31 -9.69 -8.79
N GLY A 188 13.69 -9.40 -9.93
CA GLY A 188 14.37 -9.28 -11.22
C GLY A 188 15.11 -7.95 -11.43
N ALA A 189 14.60 -6.85 -10.88
CA ALA A 189 15.19 -5.51 -11.03
C ALA A 189 16.18 -5.13 -9.92
N LEU A 190 16.04 -5.68 -8.71
CA LEU A 190 16.89 -5.36 -7.55
C LEU A 190 17.77 -6.54 -7.09
N GLY A 191 17.59 -7.73 -7.64
CA GLY A 191 18.36 -8.95 -7.34
C GLY A 191 19.62 -9.11 -8.18
N GLY A 192 20.45 -8.07 -8.24
CA GLY A 192 21.79 -8.16 -8.78
C GLY A 192 22.72 -8.92 -7.84
N GLY A 193 22.85 -10.24 -8.03
CA GLY A 193 24.02 -10.98 -7.58
C GLY A 193 23.75 -12.22 -6.74
N SER A 194 24.28 -13.33 -7.26
CA SER A 194 24.73 -14.52 -6.52
C SER A 194 23.70 -15.62 -6.26
N GLY A 195 23.73 -16.60 -7.17
CA GLY A 195 23.91 -17.98 -6.72
C GLY A 195 22.65 -18.84 -6.64
N LYS A 196 22.16 -19.28 -7.80
CA LYS A 196 21.63 -20.65 -7.90
C LYS A 196 21.88 -21.22 -9.28
N ALA A 197 22.90 -22.06 -9.35
CA ALA A 197 23.12 -22.97 -10.45
C ALA A 197 21.88 -23.87 -10.61
N GLY A 198 21.43 -24.02 -11.86
CA GLY A 198 20.38 -24.96 -12.22
C GLY A 198 19.46 -24.38 -13.27
N ASN A 199 19.73 -24.74 -14.53
CA ASN A 199 18.85 -24.59 -15.69
C ASN A 199 19.02 -23.31 -16.52
N ASN A 200 20.25 -23.06 -16.99
CA ASN A 200 20.45 -22.32 -18.23
C ASN A 200 20.61 -23.31 -19.40
N PRO A 201 19.55 -23.63 -20.16
CA PRO A 201 19.66 -24.49 -21.36
C PRO A 201 20.60 -23.88 -22.42
N LEU A 202 20.78 -22.56 -22.40
CA LEU A 202 21.74 -21.85 -23.25
C LEU A 202 23.21 -22.00 -22.79
N GLY A 203 23.43 -22.29 -21.50
CA GLY A 203 24.77 -22.58 -20.96
C GLY A 203 25.24 -24.00 -21.29
N GLU A 204 24.31 -24.96 -21.39
CA GLU A 204 24.61 -26.35 -21.78
C GLU A 204 24.97 -26.46 -23.28
N ILE A 205 24.33 -25.68 -24.15
CA ILE A 205 24.64 -25.66 -25.58
C ILE A 205 26.04 -25.07 -25.83
N LEU A 206 26.45 -24.06 -25.06
CA LEU A 206 27.78 -23.46 -25.16
C LEU A 206 28.87 -24.28 -24.44
N GLY A 207 28.51 -25.04 -23.40
CA GLY A 207 29.41 -25.97 -22.72
C GLY A 207 29.67 -27.26 -23.50
N GLY A 208 28.67 -27.75 -24.25
CA GLY A 208 28.76 -29.00 -25.01
C GLY A 208 29.63 -28.92 -26.28
N LEU A 209 29.78 -27.74 -26.87
CA LEU A 209 30.54 -27.58 -28.13
C LEU A 209 32.05 -27.35 -27.92
N LEU A 210 32.50 -27.03 -26.71
CA LEU A 210 33.93 -26.79 -26.41
C LEU A 210 34.62 -27.97 -25.68
N GLY A 211 33.88 -29.02 -25.31
CA GLY A 211 34.40 -30.15 -24.51
C GLY A 211 34.83 -31.40 -25.28
N GLY A 212 34.65 -31.46 -26.61
CA GLY A 212 34.91 -32.68 -27.40
C GLY A 212 36.35 -32.83 -27.88
N ARG A 213 37.29 -33.21 -27.00
CA ARG A 213 38.58 -33.81 -27.41
C ARG A 213 39.26 -34.64 -26.32
N LYS A 214 38.78 -35.87 -26.10
CA LYS A 214 39.60 -37.10 -26.03
C LYS A 214 38.73 -38.33 -25.89
#